data_AF-A0A2W6BF97-F1
#
_entry.id   AF-A0A2W6BF97-F1
#
_cell.length_a   1.000
_cell.length_b   1.000
_cell.length_c   1.000
_cell.angle_alpha   90.00
_cell.angle_beta   90.00
_cell.angle_gamma   90.00
#
_symmetry.space_group_name_H-M   'P 1'
#
loop_
_entity.id
_entity.type
_entity.pdbx_description
1 polymer ?
#
loop_
_entity_poly.entity_id
_entity_poly.type
_entity_poly.pdbx_seq_one_letter_code
_entity_poly.pdbx_strand_id
1 'polypeptide(L)'
;MNRLLIIRVVRLFFAILILLLGVRLILVAVGANPDSPVVGPLLAISEPLTLPFRFLFKPLPPLGFVGIDGAALLALLVAILFAWLTFMLLRVGD
;
A
#
# COMPACT_ATOMS: atom_id res chain seq x y z
N MET A 1 0.86 -21.31 -19.20
CA MET A 1 0.47 -20.89 -17.83
C MET A 1 -1.04 -20.72 -17.81
N ASN A 2 -1.76 -21.36 -16.88
CA ASN A 2 -3.24 -21.36 -16.89
C ASN A 2 -3.77 -19.94 -16.61
N ARG A 3 -4.71 -19.44 -17.44
CA ARG A 3 -5.35 -18.12 -17.28
C ARG A 3 -5.87 -17.88 -15.85
N LEU A 4 -6.43 -18.92 -15.23
CA LEU A 4 -6.91 -18.89 -13.84
C LEU A 4 -5.78 -18.64 -12.82
N LEU A 5 -4.59 -19.20 -13.04
CA LEU A 5 -3.44 -18.96 -12.16
C LEU A 5 -2.98 -17.49 -12.27
N ILE A 6 -2.96 -16.92 -13.48
CA ILE A 6 -2.61 -15.51 -13.69
C ILE A 6 -3.57 -14.59 -12.91
N ILE A 7 -4.87 -14.81 -13.04
CA ILE A 7 -5.88 -14.01 -12.34
C ILE A 7 -5.70 -14.10 -10.81
N ARG A 8 -5.43 -15.31 -10.29
CA ARG A 8 -5.20 -15.52 -8.84
C ARG A 8 -3.95 -14.80 -8.34
N VAL A 9 -2.84 -14.91 -9.06
CA VAL A 9 -1.57 -14.28 -8.70
C VAL A 9 -1.70 -12.75 -8.73
N VAL A 10 -2.31 -12.19 -9.78
CA VAL A 10 -2.51 -10.74 -9.89
C VAL A 10 -3.43 -10.23 -8.79
N ARG A 11 -4.51 -10.96 -8.47
CA ARG A 11 -5.40 -10.60 -7.35
C ARG A 11 -4.67 -10.60 -6.02
N LEU A 12 -3.89 -11.64 -5.75
CA LEU A 12 -3.13 -11.77 -4.51
C LEU A 12 -2.10 -10.63 -4.39
N PHE A 13 -1.40 -10.32 -5.47
CA PHE A 13 -0.43 -9.22 -5.51
C PHE A 13 -1.06 -7.88 -5.12
N PHE A 14 -2.14 -7.47 -5.78
CA PHE A 14 -2.83 -6.22 -5.43
C PHE A 14 -3.42 -6.25 -4.02
N ALA A 15 -3.96 -7.40 -3.57
CA ALA A 15 -4.46 -7.53 -2.21
C ALA A 15 -3.36 -7.33 -1.17
N ILE A 16 -2.16 -7.87 -1.39
CA ILE A 16 -1.00 -7.67 -0.52
C ILE A 16 -0.58 -6.20 -0.49
N LEU A 17 -0.51 -5.53 -1.65
CA LEU A 17 -0.15 -4.10 -1.72
C LEU A 17 -1.14 -3.21 -0.97
N ILE A 18 -2.44 -3.43 -1.21
CA ILE A 18 -3.53 -2.70 -0.56
C ILE A 18 -3.50 -2.95 0.96
N LEU A 19 -3.29 -4.20 1.38
CA LEU A 19 -3.19 -4.56 2.78
C LEU A 19 -1.99 -3.88 3.46
N LEU A 20 -0.80 -3.91 2.84
CA LEU A 20 0.39 -3.27 3.38
C LEU A 20 0.20 -1.76 3.55
N LEU A 21 -0.39 -1.09 2.56
CA LEU A 21 -0.66 0.34 2.62
C LEU A 21 -1.74 0.68 3.65
N GLY A 22 -2.80 -0.12 3.74
CA GLY A 22 -3.85 0.03 4.75
C GLY A 22 -3.31 -0.16 6.17
N VAL A 23 -2.50 -1.20 6.40
CA VAL A 23 -1.83 -1.45 7.68
C VAL A 23 -0.88 -0.30 8.02
N ARG A 24 -0.07 0.18 7.07
CA ARG A 24 0.79 1.36 7.27
C ARG A 24 -0.01 2.57 7.76
N LEU A 25 -1.12 2.88 7.09
CA LEU A 25 -1.97 4.03 7.46
C LEU A 25 -2.48 3.90 8.89
N ILE A 26 -2.94 2.71 9.29
CA ILE A 26 -3.38 2.47 10.67
C ILE A 26 -2.22 2.66 11.65
N LEU A 27 -1.05 2.06 11.38
CA LEU A 27 0.12 2.14 12.24
C LEU A 27 0.60 3.58 12.44
N VAL A 28 0.65 4.38 11.37
CA VAL A 28 1.03 5.80 11.46
C VAL A 28 -0.06 6.62 12.16
N ALA A 29 -1.34 6.35 11.88
CA ALA A 29 -2.44 7.06 12.51
C ALA A 29 -2.50 6.86 14.04
N VAL A 30 -2.07 5.70 14.54
CA VAL A 30 -2.00 5.42 15.98
C VAL A 30 -0.65 5.77 16.62
N GLY A 31 0.32 6.27 15.84
CA GLY A 31 1.67 6.58 16.35
C GLY A 31 2.44 5.33 16.79
N ALA A 32 2.31 4.22 16.05
CA ALA A 32 2.97 2.97 16.39
C ALA A 32 4.50 3.11 16.47
N ASN A 33 5.11 2.43 17.44
CA ASN A 33 6.56 2.48 17.68
C ASN A 33 7.34 1.86 16.49
N PRO A 34 8.12 2.64 15.71
CA PRO A 34 8.88 2.12 14.58
C PRO A 34 10.04 1.21 14.98
N ASP A 35 10.54 1.30 16.20
CA ASP A 35 11.62 0.44 16.71
C ASP A 35 11.11 -0.94 17.13
N SER A 36 9.79 -1.16 17.08
CA SER A 36 9.20 -2.47 17.33
C SER A 36 9.62 -3.47 16.24
N PRO A 37 9.98 -4.71 16.61
CA PRO A 37 10.38 -5.76 15.68
C PRO A 37 9.26 -6.18 14.72
N VAL A 38 8.01 -5.75 14.97
CA VAL A 38 6.86 -6.02 14.10
C VAL A 38 6.52 -4.80 13.23
N VAL A 39 6.48 -3.61 13.82
CA VAL A 39 6.05 -2.38 13.13
C VAL A 39 7.12 -1.86 12.18
N GLY A 40 8.39 -1.84 12.60
CA GLY A 40 9.52 -1.35 11.80
C GLY A 40 9.61 -2.03 10.43
N PRO A 41 9.61 -3.37 10.36
CA PRO A 41 9.59 -4.09 9.08
C PRO A 41 8.38 -3.77 8.20
N LEU A 42 7.18 -3.63 8.77
CA LEU A 42 5.98 -3.28 8.01
C LEU A 42 6.07 -1.86 7.41
N LEU A 43 6.60 -0.90 8.17
CA LEU A 43 6.82 0.46 7.69
C LEU A 43 7.92 0.52 6.63
N ALA A 44 8.97 -0.30 6.76
CA ALA A 44 10.06 -0.40 5.79
C ALA A 44 9.62 -1.05 4.47
N ILE A 45 8.87 -2.17 4.52
CA ILE A 45 8.37 -2.86 3.32
C ILE A 45 7.39 -1.97 2.55
N SER A 46 6.60 -1.16 3.25
CA SER A 46 5.64 -0.25 2.64
C SER A 46 6.25 1.09 2.18
N GLU A 47 7.49 1.42 2.57
CA GLU A 47 8.13 2.68 2.22
C GLU A 47 8.24 2.91 0.69
N PRO A 48 8.77 1.95 -0.10
CA PRO A 48 8.90 2.12 -1.55
C PRO A 48 7.57 2.39 -2.26
N LEU A 49 6.45 1.91 -1.70
CA LEU A 49 5.11 2.11 -2.26
C LEU A 49 4.63 3.57 -2.11
N THR A 50 5.15 4.28 -1.10
CA THR A 50 4.78 5.66 -0.79
C THR A 50 5.74 6.69 -1.36
N LEU A 51 6.99 6.28 -1.63
CA LEU A 51 8.07 7.13 -2.13
C LEU A 51 7.66 7.98 -3.35
N PRO A 52 6.96 7.44 -4.37
CA PRO A 52 6.53 8.21 -5.54
C PRO A 52 5.51 9.30 -5.23
N PHE A 53 4.92 9.34 -4.04
CA PHE A 53 3.88 10.33 -3.69
C PHE A 53 4.37 11.31 -2.61
N ARG A 54 5.55 11.09 -2.03
CA ARG A 54 6.09 11.92 -0.95
C ARG A 54 6.32 13.37 -1.37
N PHE A 55 6.57 13.65 -2.65
CA PHE A 55 6.77 15.02 -3.13
C PHE A 55 5.48 15.86 -3.18
N LEU A 56 4.31 15.22 -3.13
CA LEU A 56 3.02 15.90 -3.19
C LEU A 56 2.53 16.40 -1.83
N PHE A 57 3.12 15.89 -0.74
CA PHE A 57 2.71 16.20 0.62
C PHE A 57 3.90 16.71 1.42
N LYS A 58 3.63 17.44 2.50
CA LYS A 58 4.70 17.77 3.46
C LYS A 58 5.25 16.46 4.03
N PRO A 59 6.58 16.34 4.21
CA PRO A 59 7.16 15.19 4.89
C PRO A 59 6.49 15.04 6.25
N LEU A 60 6.07 13.83 6.61
CA LEU A 60 5.66 13.59 7.98
C LEU A 60 6.85 13.85 8.91
N PRO A 61 6.61 14.34 10.14
CA PRO A 61 7.62 14.30 11.18
C PRO A 61 8.16 12.86 11.33
N PRO A 62 9.34 12.68 11.96
CA PRO A 62 9.99 11.37 12.10
C PRO A 62 9.04 10.27 12.58
N LEU A 63 9.37 9.01 12.25
CA LEU A 63 8.58 7.85 12.64
C LEU A 63 8.23 7.88 14.15
N GLY A 64 6.97 7.61 14.50
CA GLY A 64 6.46 7.64 15.87
C GLY A 64 5.51 8.81 16.21
N PHE A 65 5.28 9.74 15.27
CA PHE A 65 4.26 10.79 15.42
C PHE A 65 2.87 10.32 14.95
N VAL A 66 1.84 10.78 15.66
CA VAL A 66 0.43 10.61 15.26
C VAL A 66 0.12 11.59 14.13
N GLY A 67 -0.31 11.08 12.98
CA GLY A 67 -0.67 11.91 11.82
C GLY A 67 -1.27 11.11 10.68
N ILE A 68 -1.81 11.80 9.68
CA ILE A 68 -2.32 11.18 8.46
C ILE A 68 -1.20 11.20 7.41
N ASP A 69 -0.72 10.01 7.02
CA ASP A 69 0.25 9.86 5.94
C ASP A 69 -0.44 10.05 4.58
N GLY A 70 -0.50 11.31 4.10
CA GLY A 70 -1.13 11.66 2.84
C GLY A 70 -0.52 10.94 1.63
N ALA A 71 0.80 10.69 1.66
CA ALA A 71 1.47 9.94 0.60
C ALA A 71 1.04 8.47 0.59
N ALA A 72 0.91 7.84 1.77
CA ALA A 72 0.36 6.49 1.89
C ALA A 72 -1.12 6.40 1.48
N LEU A 73 -1.91 7.44 1.79
CA LEU A 73 -3.33 7.50 1.43
C LEU A 73 -3.51 7.60 -0.08
N LEU A 74 -2.70 8.44 -0.74
CA LEU A 74 -2.69 8.53 -2.20
C LEU A 74 -2.16 7.25 -2.85
N ALA A 75 -1.11 6.64 -2.30
CA ALA A 75 -0.59 5.35 -2.77
C ALA A 75 -1.66 4.26 -2.71
N LEU A 76 -2.44 4.21 -1.61
CA LEU A 76 -3.53 3.27 -1.44
C LEU A 76 -4.62 3.48 -2.50
N LEU A 77 -5.04 4.73 -2.71
CA LEU A 77 -6.03 5.07 -3.73
C LEU A 77 -5.57 4.62 -5.12
N VAL A 78 -4.32 4.93 -5.47
CA VAL A 78 -3.73 4.55 -6.76
C VAL A 78 -3.67 3.02 -6.89
N ALA A 79 -3.23 2.30 -5.85
CA ALA A 79 -3.19 0.83 -5.87
C ALA A 79 -4.57 0.22 -6.10
N ILE A 80 -5.63 0.78 -5.48
CA ILE A 80 -7.01 0.34 -5.69
C ILE A 80 -7.46 0.59 -7.14
N LEU A 81 -7.15 1.77 -7.70
CA LEU A 81 -7.49 2.10 -9.09
C LEU A 81 -6.79 1.16 -10.08
N PHE A 82 -5.51 0.89 -9.89
CA PHE A 82 -4.75 -0.06 -10.72
C PHE A 82 -5.27 -1.49 -10.58
N ALA A 83 -5.62 -1.93 -9.36
CA ALA A 83 -6.22 -3.24 -9.14
C ALA A 83 -7.56 -3.36 -9.88
N TRP A 84 -8.42 -2.34 -9.77
CA TRP A 84 -9.72 -2.31 -10.42
C TRP A 84 -9.59 -2.34 -11.95
N LEU A 85 -8.72 -1.49 -12.52
CA LEU A 85 -8.44 -1.47 -13.95
C LEU A 85 -7.90 -2.82 -14.44
N THR A 86 -6.96 -3.41 -13.71
CA THR A 86 -6.38 -4.70 -14.08
C THR A 86 -7.43 -5.80 -14.05
N PHE A 87 -8.31 -5.83 -13.04
CA PHE A 87 -9.38 -6.81 -12.97
C PHE A 87 -10.43 -6.62 -14.06
N MET A 88 -10.71 -5.37 -14.44
CA MET A 88 -11.58 -5.08 -15.57
C MET A 88 -10.99 -5.64 -16.86
N LEU A 89 -9.72 -5.35 -17.16
CA LEU A 89 -9.04 -5.85 -18.36
C LEU A 89 -8.97 -7.38 -18.40
N LEU A 90 -8.72 -8.03 -17.27
CA LEU A 90 -8.68 -9.49 -17.18
C LEU A 90 -10.05 -10.16 -17.39
N ARG A 91 -11.14 -9.45 -17.09
CA ARG A 91 -12.53 -9.87 -17.33
C ARG A 91 -13.00 -9.62 -18.76
N VAL A 92 -12.45 -8.64 -19.47
CA VAL A 92 -12.82 -8.35 -20.88
C VAL A 92 -12.44 -9.50 -21.84
N GLY A 93 -11.58 -10.42 -21.41
CA GLY A 93 -11.29 -11.67 -22.13
C GLY A 93 -12.18 -12.87 -21.77
N ASP A 94 -13.30 -12.64 -21.07
CA ASP A 94 -14.41 -13.59 -20.91
C ASP A 94 -15.50 -13.30 -21.97
#